data_AF-A0A6C0IWW5-F1
#
_entry.id   AF-A0A6C0IWW5-F1
#
_cell.length_a   1.000
_cell.length_b   1.000
_cell.length_c   1.000
_cell.angle_alpha   90.00
_cell.angle_beta   90.00
_cell.angle_gamma   90.00
#
_symmetry.space_group_name_H-M   'P 1'
#
loop_
_entity.id
_entity.type
_entity.pdbx_description
1 polymer ?
#
loop_
_entity_poly.entity_id
_entity_poly.type
_entity_poly.pdbx_seq_one_letter_code
_entity_poly.pdbx_strand_id
1 'polypeptide(L)'
;MVIKEMKIEATIELTCYTFEGIDAIKAGVKTAMADFPEVKLQYVSAPTYQVWATGTDSKRVGDQIRNALDRLAQEMEKRGGDCRVVTAPSSAQSHTETSQEESSED
;
A
#
# COMPACT_ATOMS: atom_id res chain seq x y z
N MET A 1 -3.00 5.80 31.75
CA MET A 1 -2.53 6.27 30.43
C MET A 1 -3.12 5.32 29.39
N VAL A 2 -4.09 5.79 28.58
CA VAL A 2 -4.68 4.95 27.54
C VAL A 2 -3.82 5.09 26.30
N ILE A 3 -3.14 4.02 25.91
CA ILE A 3 -2.40 3.98 24.65
C ILE A 3 -3.44 3.67 23.56
N LYS A 4 -3.75 4.66 22.71
CA LYS A 4 -4.66 4.47 21.58
C LYS A 4 -3.84 4.04 20.37
N GLU A 5 -3.94 2.77 20.00
CA GLU A 5 -3.38 2.27 18.74
C GLU A 5 -4.21 2.79 17.57
N MET A 6 -3.53 3.22 16.51
CA MET A 6 -4.11 3.69 15.27
C MET A 6 -3.72 2.74 14.15
N LYS A 7 -4.69 2.41 13.29
CA LYS A 7 -4.45 1.70 12.04
C LYS A 7 -4.33 2.74 10.93
N ILE A 8 -3.23 2.69 10.18
CA ILE A 8 -3.07 3.45 8.93
C ILE A 8 -3.08 2.45 7.80
N GLU A 9 -3.83 2.77 6.75
CA GLU A 9 -3.97 1.90 5.59
C GLU A 9 -3.89 2.69 4.28
N ALA A 10 -3.43 1.98 3.25
CA ALA A 10 -3.31 2.45 1.88
C ALA A 10 -3.82 1.36 0.94
N THR A 11 -4.33 1.78 -0.21
CA THR A 11 -4.77 0.88 -1.28
C THR A 11 -3.82 1.02 -2.45
N ILE A 12 -3.34 -0.10 -2.96
CA ILE A 12 -2.42 -0.14 -4.09
C ILE A 12 -2.91 -1.11 -5.17
N GLU A 13 -2.47 -0.89 -6.40
CA GLU A 13 -2.66 -1.81 -7.52
C GLU A 13 -1.30 -2.37 -7.92
N LEU A 14 -1.20 -3.70 -7.98
CA LEU A 14 0.00 -4.39 -8.44
C LEU A 14 -0.31 -5.05 -9.78
N THR A 15 0.41 -4.62 -10.81
CA THR A 15 0.29 -5.18 -12.16
C THR A 15 1.63 -5.77 -12.55
N CYS A 16 1.61 -6.93 -13.22
CA CYS A 16 2.82 -7.51 -13.80
C CYS A 16 2.48 -8.02 -15.20
N TYR A 17 3.27 -7.62 -16.20
CA TYR A 17 3.00 -7.88 -17.61
C TYR A 17 3.72 -9.13 -18.14
N THR A 18 4.42 -9.84 -17.27
CA THR A 18 5.17 -11.05 -17.62
C THR A 18 4.31 -12.31 -17.48
N PHE A 19 4.68 -13.37 -18.20
CA PHE A 19 3.96 -14.65 -18.17
C PHE A 19 3.90 -15.27 -16.76
N GLU A 20 4.93 -15.00 -15.94
CA GLU A 20 5.03 -15.44 -14.54
C GLU A 20 4.52 -14.37 -13.54
N GLY A 21 3.60 -13.49 -13.97
CA GLY A 21 3.26 -12.28 -13.24
C GLY A 21 2.84 -12.49 -11.78
N ILE A 22 2.11 -13.56 -11.47
CA ILE A 22 1.71 -13.88 -10.08
C ILE A 22 2.92 -14.24 -9.21
N ASP A 23 3.85 -15.02 -9.74
CA ASP A 23 5.04 -15.45 -8.99
C ASP A 23 6.02 -14.28 -8.83
N ALA A 24 6.13 -13.43 -9.86
CA ALA A 24 6.85 -12.16 -9.79
C ALA A 24 6.28 -11.23 -8.70
N ILE A 25 4.95 -11.06 -8.64
CA ILE A 25 4.27 -10.25 -7.60
C ILE A 25 4.54 -10.83 -6.22
N LYS A 26 4.33 -12.13 -6.01
CA LYS A 26 4.55 -12.77 -4.70
C LYS A 26 5.99 -12.63 -4.22
N ALA A 27 6.96 -12.86 -5.11
CA ALA A 27 8.36 -12.73 -4.79
C ALA A 27 8.77 -11.27 -4.52
N GLY A 28 8.22 -10.32 -5.30
CA GLY A 28 8.44 -8.89 -5.11
C GLY A 28 7.89 -8.39 -3.78
N VAL A 29 6.63 -8.72 -3.47
CA VAL A 29 6.00 -8.40 -2.18
C VAL A 29 6.79 -9.00 -1.02
N LYS A 30 7.16 -10.29 -1.10
CA LYS A 30 7.93 -10.94 -0.04
C LYS A 30 9.27 -10.25 0.20
N THR A 31 9.95 -9.85 -0.87
CA THR A 31 11.27 -9.18 -0.79
C THR A 31 11.14 -7.77 -0.23
N ALA A 32 10.13 -7.01 -0.68
CA ALA A 32 9.90 -5.65 -0.21
C ALA A 32 9.46 -5.61 1.26
N MET A 33 8.52 -6.48 1.66
CA MET A 33 7.96 -6.50 3.02
C MET A 33 8.92 -7.12 4.06
N ALA A 34 9.97 -7.82 3.65
CA ALA A 34 10.95 -8.39 4.58
C ALA A 34 11.62 -7.33 5.47
N ASP A 35 11.81 -6.12 4.93
CA ASP A 35 12.37 -4.97 5.65
C ASP A 35 11.33 -4.24 6.53
N PHE A 36 10.04 -4.57 6.38
CA PHE A 36 8.90 -3.91 7.04
C PHE A 36 7.95 -4.92 7.70
N PRO A 37 8.38 -5.65 8.75
CA PRO A 37 7.59 -6.73 9.36
C PRO A 37 6.27 -6.26 10.02
N GLU A 38 6.15 -4.97 10.33
CA GLU A 38 4.94 -4.39 10.91
C GLU A 38 3.88 -4.05 9.86
N VAL A 39 4.28 -3.98 8.58
CA VAL A 39 3.40 -3.69 7.44
C VAL A 39 2.77 -5.00 6.94
N LYS A 40 1.45 -5.01 6.91
CA LYS A 40 0.63 -6.14 6.43
C LYS A 40 0.09 -5.80 5.05
N LEU A 41 0.00 -6.82 4.20
CA LEU A 41 -0.55 -6.71 2.84
C LEU A 41 -1.58 -7.83 2.63
N GLN A 42 -2.74 -7.45 2.08
CA GLN A 42 -3.83 -8.38 1.76
C GLN A 42 -4.33 -8.14 0.34
N TYR A 43 -4.57 -9.24 -0.37
CA TYR A 43 -5.25 -9.21 -1.65
C TYR A 43 -6.75 -8.94 -1.45
N VAL A 44 -7.29 -7.96 -2.16
CA VAL A 44 -8.72 -7.60 -2.12
C VAL A 44 -9.41 -8.10 -3.38
N SER A 45 -8.91 -7.67 -4.53
CA SER A 45 -9.40 -8.01 -5.86
C SER A 45 -8.27 -7.86 -6.87
N ALA A 46 -8.42 -8.34 -8.10
CA ALA A 46 -7.42 -8.04 -9.13
C ALA A 46 -7.70 -6.63 -9.69
N PRO A 47 -6.70 -5.74 -9.82
CA PRO A 47 -5.28 -5.80 -9.39
C PRO A 47 -5.00 -5.19 -7.99
N THR A 48 -6.04 -4.96 -7.19
CA THR A 48 -6.02 -4.22 -5.92
C THR A 48 -5.59 -5.01 -4.67
N TYR A 49 -4.67 -4.42 -3.91
CA TYR A 49 -4.18 -4.89 -2.62
C TYR A 49 -4.35 -3.79 -1.56
N GLN A 50 -4.60 -4.21 -0.33
CA GLN A 50 -4.66 -3.32 0.83
C GLN A 50 -3.42 -3.51 1.69
N VAL A 51 -2.80 -2.41 2.07
CA VAL A 51 -1.59 -2.38 2.90
C VAL A 51 -1.91 -1.59 4.16
N TRP A 52 -1.55 -2.11 5.33
CA TRP A 52 -1.75 -1.40 6.58
C TRP A 52 -0.70 -1.74 7.63
N ALA A 53 -0.54 -0.82 8.58
CA ALA A 53 0.24 -1.03 9.79
C ALA A 53 -0.50 -0.41 10.97
N THR A 54 -0.18 -0.90 12.17
CA THR A 54 -0.78 -0.43 13.43
C THR A 54 0.31 0.07 14.35
N GLY A 55 0.07 1.19 15.02
CA GLY A 55 1.01 1.71 16.00
C GLY A 55 0.45 2.88 16.78
N THR A 56 1.27 3.43 17.66
CA THR A 56 0.88 4.53 18.56
C THR A 56 1.21 5.91 18.01
N ASP A 57 2.09 5.98 17.00
CA ASP A 57 2.52 7.22 16.34
C ASP A 57 2.10 7.18 14.87
N SER A 58 1.15 8.04 14.50
CA SER A 58 0.61 8.07 13.15
C SER A 58 1.64 8.51 12.10
N LYS A 59 2.57 9.39 12.45
CA LYS A 59 3.61 9.83 11.51
C LYS A 59 4.55 8.69 11.21
N ARG A 60 5.06 8.04 12.26
CA ARG A 60 5.97 6.90 12.13
C ARG A 60 5.35 5.75 11.34
N VAL A 61 4.10 5.40 11.62
CA VAL A 61 3.40 4.32 10.90
C VAL A 61 3.13 4.71 9.44
N GLY A 62 2.77 5.96 9.18
CA GLY A 62 2.60 6.47 7.81
C GLY A 62 3.90 6.43 7.00
N ASP A 63 5.01 6.83 7.62
CA ASP A 63 6.34 6.79 7.00
C ASP A 63 6.79 5.35 6.74
N GLN A 64 6.52 4.41 7.64
CA GLN A 64 6.77 2.98 7.42
C GLN A 64 6.02 2.44 6.20
N ILE A 65 4.74 2.78 6.06
CA ILE A 65 3.95 2.36 4.89
C ILE A 65 4.50 3.00 3.62
N ARG A 66 4.81 4.31 3.62
CA ARG A 66 5.41 4.99 2.46
C ARG A 66 6.72 4.32 2.03
N ASN A 67 7.64 4.11 2.95
CA ASN A 67 8.92 3.46 2.67
C ASN A 67 8.74 2.02 2.14
N ALA A 68 7.76 1.29 2.67
CA ALA A 68 7.43 -0.05 2.20
C ALA A 68 6.86 -0.05 0.78
N LEU A 69 6.01 0.93 0.45
CA LEU A 69 5.45 1.12 -0.89
C LEU A 69 6.52 1.54 -1.90
N ASP A 70 7.43 2.45 -1.53
CA ASP A 70 8.54 2.87 -2.38
C ASP A 70 9.47 1.68 -2.68
N ARG A 71 9.78 0.86 -1.67
CA ARG A 71 10.57 -0.36 -1.86
C ARG A 71 9.84 -1.39 -2.72
N LEU A 72 8.52 -1.52 -2.55
CA LEU A 72 7.70 -2.41 -3.36
C LEU A 72 7.69 -1.96 -4.82
N ALA A 73 7.51 -0.67 -5.10
CA ALA A 73 7.54 -0.13 -6.46
C ALA A 73 8.88 -0.43 -7.16
N GLN A 74 10.00 -0.19 -6.48
CA GLN A 74 11.33 -0.52 -7.01
C GLN A 74 11.49 -2.02 -7.31
N GLU A 75 10.91 -2.88 -6.47
CA GLU A 75 11.02 -4.32 -6.65
C GLU A 75 10.09 -4.84 -7.76
N MET A 76 8.92 -4.22 -7.93
CA MET A 76 8.00 -4.50 -9.03
C MET A 76 8.59 -4.07 -10.37
N GLU A 77 9.21 -2.90 -10.44
CA GLU A 77 9.84 -2.38 -11.66
C GLU A 77 10.95 -3.32 -12.17
N LYS A 78 11.81 -3.81 -11.27
CA LYS A 78 12.86 -4.81 -11.60
C LYS A 78 12.31 -6.11 -12.19
N ARG A 79 11.06 -6.45 -11.86
CA ARG A 79 10.38 -7.69 -12.26
C ARG A 79 9.47 -7.49 -13.48
N GLY A 80 9.47 -6.29 -14.09
CA GLY A 80 8.60 -5.97 -15.22
C GLY A 80 7.14 -5.77 -14.83
N GLY A 81 6.89 -5.37 -13.57
CA GLY A 81 5.58 -4.95 -13.09
C GLY A 81 5.57 -3.49 -12.67
N ASP A 82 4.40 -3.03 -12.25
CA ASP A 82 4.14 -1.67 -11.79
C ASP A 82 3.36 -1.71 -10.47
N CYS A 83 3.57 -0.69 -9.64
CA CYS A 83 2.91 -0.52 -8.35
C CYS A 83 2.32 0.88 -8.27
N ARG A 84 0.99 0.97 -8.34
CA ARG A 84 0.27 2.24 -8.30
C ARG A 84 -0.44 2.42 -6.97
N VAL A 85 -0.26 3.57 -6.33
CA VAL A 85 -1.01 3.92 -5.11
C VAL A 85 -2.36 4.51 -5.52
N VAL A 86 -3.44 3.82 -5.18
CA VAL A 86 -4.82 4.27 -5.42
C VAL A 86 -5.26 5.20 -4.30
N THR A 87 -4.95 4.84 -3.05
CA THR A 87 -5.29 5.62 -1.87
C THR A 87 -4.06 5.75 -0.99
N ALA A 88 -3.65 6.99 -0.72
CA ALA A 88 -2.51 7.31 0.13
C ALA A 88 -2.72 6.83 1.58
N PRO A 89 -1.64 6.56 2.34
CA PRO A 89 -1.74 6.10 3.71
C PRO A 89 -2.48 7.11 4.59
N SER A 90 -3.66 6.72 5.07
CA SER A 90 -4.51 7.52 5.95
C SER A 90 -4.93 6.71 7.18
N SER A 91 -5.13 7.40 8.30
CA SER A 91 -5.67 6.77 9.51
C SER A 91 -7.09 6.28 9.24
N ALA A 92 -7.37 5.01 9.51
CA ALA A 92 -8.65 4.34 9.27
C ALA A 92 -9.79 4.84 10.21
N GLN A 93 -9.70 6.07 10.71
CA GLN A 93 -10.82 6.73 11.38
C GLN A 93 -11.64 7.47 10.34
N SER A 94 -12.87 6.99 10.14
CA SER A 94 -13.98 7.55 9.36
C SER A 94 -14.13 6.95 7.96
N HIS A 95 -15.13 6.07 7.86
CA HIS A 95 -15.90 5.90 6.65
C HIS A 95 -16.52 7.27 6.32
N THR A 96 -15.95 8.00 5.37
CA THR A 96 -16.61 9.15 4.76
C THR A 96 -16.25 9.16 3.28
N GLU A 97 -17.26 8.79 2.50
CA GLU A 97 -17.42 9.14 1.10
C GLU A 97 -16.93 10.56 0.80
N THR A 98 -15.93 10.70 -0.07
CA THR A 98 -15.67 11.91 -0.87
C THR A 98 -14.78 11.49 -2.04
N SER A 99 -15.41 10.99 -3.10
CA SER A 99 -14.95 11.28 -4.45
C SER A 99 -15.35 12.73 -4.72
N GLN A 100 -14.42 13.66 -4.59
CA GLN A 100 -14.49 14.92 -5.31
C GLN A 100 -13.47 14.82 -6.44
N GLU A 101 -13.95 14.33 -7.58
CA GLU A 101 -13.43 14.70 -8.88
C GLU A 101 -13.71 16.19 -9.07
N GLU A 102 -12.75 17.05 -8.76
CA GLU A 102 -12.68 18.36 -9.38
C GLU A 102 -11.78 18.23 -10.61
N SER A 103 -12.39 18.21 -11.79
CA SER A 103 -11.71 18.42 -13.06
C SER A 103 -12.60 19.25 -13.97
N SER A 104 -12.09 20.46 -14.24
CA SER A 104 -12.35 21.38 -15.36
C SER A 104 -13.72 22.05 -15.48
N GLU A 105 -13.78 23.31 -15.04
CA GLU A 105 -14.33 24.44 -15.82
C GLU A 105 -13.52 24.61 -17.12
N ASP A 106 -14.14 24.41 -18.28
CA ASP A 106 -14.60 25.48 -19.22
C ASP A 106 -15.26 24.83 -20.46
#